data_AF-A0A3B0Y2U7-F1
#
_entry.id   AF-A0A3B0Y2U7-F1
#
_cell.length_a   1.000
_cell.length_b   1.000
_cell.length_c   1.000
_cell.angle_alpha   90.00
_cell.angle_beta   90.00
_cell.angle_gamma   90.00
#
_symmetry.space_group_name_H-M   'P 1'
#
loop_
_entity.id
_entity.type
_entity.pdbx_description
1 polymer ?
#
loop_
_entity_poly.entity_id
_entity_poly.type
_entity_poly.pdbx_seq_one_letter_code
_entity_poly.pdbx_strand_id
1 'polypeptide(L)'
;MQFRSYIFIFIFVLLLSEAALAGPLQHAASQGDLVAVKLQLKKSPDLNGRDRLGMTALDWSSRLGHIQMATLLLKQGADVDAISGGGTALVHAASRGHIAMVKLLLKHGAKVNVNPSRKGSSAALIVAVRSNKMEVVNLLLSHKANVNTKGHKGVTALILASAKGYLAIVKNLLRAGANLESMSRGRTALMVASSLGHVAIVAELLRHGANVNVRTPMIESALMIAATKGHVLIVNLLLNKGAKVNVIDKFGDTSLMLSSYNGHVAVVDALLRHGAKLELKNREGKTALIRASRRGHSTIVALLRLAQSGRILLGKIIAIGPKRFTNNYPAVWFCPNKGKVISIKEKKLLQNDQQCRVLIEPGDPEFLVRTKVLNKKKHFLQVGVGFDLYINAKKGIAGTSLLRLGKSELQVPNPVFVYKDNGREWVFVVITSKQKERTISFYWRPLTK
;
A
#
# COMPACT_ATOMS: atom_id res chain seq x y z
N MET A 1 4.93 29.54 20.18
CA MET A 1 3.57 30.10 20.33
C MET A 1 3.25 31.25 19.36
N GLN A 2 4.21 31.94 18.74
CA GLN A 2 3.94 33.06 17.81
C GLN A 2 3.45 32.66 16.40
N PHE A 3 3.71 31.44 15.91
CA PHE A 3 3.26 31.01 14.57
C PHE A 3 1.74 30.73 14.46
N ARG A 4 1.05 30.44 15.57
CA ARG A 4 -0.41 30.22 15.57
C ARG A 4 -1.20 31.53 15.47
N SER A 5 -0.67 32.63 16.00
CA SER A 5 -1.31 33.93 15.96
C SER A 5 -1.27 34.56 14.57
N TYR A 6 -0.19 34.38 13.80
CA TYR A 6 -0.11 34.88 12.41
C TYR A 6 -1.06 34.14 11.46
N ILE A 7 -1.27 32.83 11.63
CA ILE A 7 -2.26 32.08 10.83
C ILE A 7 -3.69 32.53 11.16
N PHE A 8 -3.98 32.80 12.43
CA PHE A 8 -5.30 33.30 12.83
C PHE A 8 -5.57 34.71 12.31
N ILE A 9 -4.59 35.61 12.36
CA ILE A 9 -4.69 36.97 11.83
C ILE A 9 -4.79 36.96 10.29
N PHE A 10 -4.05 36.09 9.60
CA PHE A 10 -4.12 35.99 8.14
C PHE A 10 -5.46 35.40 7.65
N ILE A 11 -6.03 34.43 8.37
CA ILE A 11 -7.38 33.90 8.11
C ILE A 11 -8.46 34.97 8.40
N PHE A 12 -8.30 35.75 9.47
CA PHE A 12 -9.24 36.81 9.84
C PHE A 12 -9.21 38.00 8.88
N VAL A 13 -8.02 38.38 8.38
CA VAL A 13 -7.85 39.44 7.36
C VAL A 13 -8.36 38.98 5.98
N LEU A 14 -8.22 37.70 5.62
CA LEU A 14 -8.85 37.13 4.42
C LEU A 14 -10.38 37.08 4.52
N LEU A 15 -10.93 36.74 5.69
CA LEU A 15 -12.39 36.75 5.93
C LEU A 15 -12.97 38.18 5.89
N LEU A 16 -12.23 39.19 6.36
CA LEU A 16 -12.64 40.59 6.31
C LEU A 16 -12.58 41.19 4.90
N SER A 17 -11.63 40.77 4.05
CA SER A 17 -11.56 41.27 2.66
C SER A 17 -12.59 40.60 1.73
N GLU A 18 -12.97 39.34 1.98
CA GLU A 18 -14.04 38.65 1.26
C GLU A 18 -15.42 39.28 1.57
N ALA A 19 -15.60 39.86 2.76
CA ALA A 19 -16.88 40.43 3.22
C ALA A 19 -17.25 41.78 2.58
N ALA A 20 -16.27 42.58 2.15
CA ALA A 20 -16.50 43.90 1.53
C ALA A 20 -16.97 43.84 0.06
N LEU A 21 -17.00 42.65 -0.54
CA LEU A 21 -17.32 42.41 -1.95
C LEU A 21 -18.70 41.75 -2.16
N ALA A 22 -19.41 41.44 -1.06
CA ALA A 22 -20.71 40.79 -1.03
C ALA A 22 -21.87 41.80 -1.14
N GLY A 23 -22.92 41.50 -1.93
CA GLY A 23 -24.17 42.27 -1.87
C GLY A 23 -24.79 42.20 -0.45
N PRO A 24 -25.72 43.11 -0.07
CA PRO A 24 -26.17 43.23 1.32
C PRO A 24 -26.74 41.92 1.90
N LEU A 25 -27.43 41.13 1.07
CA LEU A 25 -27.99 39.82 1.45
C LEU A 25 -26.92 38.75 1.58
N GLN A 26 -25.97 38.71 0.64
CA GLN A 26 -24.85 37.76 0.64
C GLN A 26 -23.93 37.99 1.83
N HIS A 27 -23.66 39.26 2.15
CA HIS A 27 -22.87 39.65 3.31
C HIS A 27 -23.54 39.19 4.61
N ALA A 28 -24.82 39.56 4.83
CA ALA A 28 -25.56 39.15 6.02
C ALA A 28 -25.65 37.63 6.15
N ALA A 29 -25.88 36.93 5.03
CA ALA A 29 -25.87 35.47 4.99
C ALA A 29 -24.49 34.87 5.33
N SER A 30 -23.39 35.49 4.90
CA SER A 30 -22.03 35.05 5.23
C SER A 30 -21.72 35.18 6.73
N GLN A 31 -22.21 36.25 7.35
CA GLN A 31 -22.05 36.48 8.79
C GLN A 31 -23.00 35.62 9.64
N GLY A 32 -24.00 34.98 9.02
CA GLY A 32 -25.03 34.23 9.73
C GLY A 32 -26.05 35.14 10.43
N ASP A 33 -26.13 36.42 10.07
CA ASP A 33 -27.03 37.39 10.71
C ASP A 33 -28.49 37.20 10.22
N LEU A 34 -29.21 36.35 10.94
CA LEU A 34 -30.63 36.05 10.66
C LEU A 34 -31.53 37.28 10.75
N VAL A 35 -31.19 38.26 11.58
CA VAL A 35 -32.02 39.45 11.78
C VAL A 35 -31.90 40.35 10.55
N ALA A 36 -30.67 40.62 10.11
CA ALA A 36 -30.42 41.41 8.90
C ALA A 36 -31.03 40.75 7.67
N VAL A 37 -30.89 39.42 7.50
CA VAL A 37 -31.51 38.71 6.38
C VAL A 37 -33.04 38.78 6.44
N LYS A 38 -33.67 38.55 7.60
CA LYS A 38 -35.14 38.70 7.74
C LYS A 38 -35.62 40.10 7.38
N LEU A 39 -34.88 41.14 7.78
CA LEU A 39 -35.23 42.53 7.47
C LEU A 39 -35.10 42.83 5.98
N GLN A 40 -34.06 42.31 5.33
CA GLN A 40 -33.86 42.46 3.89
C GLN A 40 -34.90 41.68 3.07
N LEU A 41 -35.30 40.48 3.51
CA LEU A 41 -36.33 39.67 2.86
C LEU A 41 -37.69 40.40 2.75
N LYS A 42 -38.01 41.31 3.68
CA LYS A 42 -39.22 42.16 3.60
C LYS A 42 -39.25 43.07 2.38
N LYS A 43 -38.08 43.35 1.77
CA LYS A 43 -37.94 44.18 0.57
C LYS A 43 -37.98 43.35 -0.72
N SER A 44 -38.32 42.06 -0.64
CA SER A 44 -38.36 41.12 -1.78
C SER A 44 -37.08 41.13 -2.64
N PRO A 45 -35.90 40.90 -2.04
CA PRO A 45 -34.64 40.91 -2.78
C PRO A 45 -34.55 39.71 -3.72
N ASP A 46 -33.72 39.82 -4.76
CA ASP A 46 -33.33 38.67 -5.56
C ASP A 46 -32.50 37.69 -4.72
N LEU A 47 -33.10 36.56 -4.32
CA LEU A 47 -32.46 35.51 -3.52
C LEU A 47 -31.31 34.80 -4.26
N ASN A 48 -31.34 34.84 -5.59
CA ASN A 48 -30.35 34.22 -6.47
C ASN A 48 -29.34 35.24 -6.99
N GLY A 49 -29.43 36.49 -6.51
CA GLY A 49 -28.47 37.54 -6.79
C GLY A 49 -27.07 37.09 -6.40
N ARG A 50 -26.09 37.43 -7.24
CA ARG A 50 -24.70 37.04 -7.06
C ARG A 50 -23.85 38.23 -6.66
N ASP A 51 -22.95 38.02 -5.71
CA ASP A 51 -21.93 39.01 -5.39
C ASP A 51 -20.77 39.05 -6.39
N ARG A 52 -19.73 39.84 -6.10
CA ARG A 52 -18.54 39.96 -6.96
C ARG A 52 -17.72 38.68 -7.06
N LEU A 53 -17.88 37.73 -6.12
CA LEU A 53 -17.29 36.39 -6.19
C LEU A 53 -18.21 35.41 -6.94
N GLY A 54 -19.35 35.89 -7.44
CA GLY A 54 -20.35 35.11 -8.14
C GLY A 54 -21.16 34.21 -7.22
N MET A 55 -21.19 34.46 -5.90
CA MET A 55 -21.83 33.62 -4.87
C MET A 55 -23.22 34.15 -4.51
N THR A 56 -24.18 33.26 -4.24
CA THR A 56 -25.48 33.60 -3.68
C THR A 56 -25.47 33.59 -2.15
N ALA A 57 -26.52 34.11 -1.52
CA ALA A 57 -26.70 34.03 -0.07
C ALA A 57 -26.78 32.56 0.42
N LEU A 58 -27.40 31.69 -0.38
CA LEU A 58 -27.48 30.25 -0.07
C LEU A 58 -26.10 29.58 -0.16
N ASP A 59 -25.25 29.98 -1.11
CA ASP A 59 -23.89 29.44 -1.22
C ASP A 59 -23.02 29.82 -0.03
N TRP A 60 -23.08 31.08 0.41
CA TRP A 60 -22.37 31.54 1.61
C TRP A 60 -22.83 30.79 2.86
N SER A 61 -24.15 30.70 3.03
CA SER A 61 -24.74 29.92 4.12
C SER A 61 -24.26 28.46 4.08
N SER A 62 -24.23 27.86 2.89
CA SER A 62 -23.82 26.46 2.68
C SER A 62 -22.33 26.24 2.89
N ARG A 63 -21.49 27.18 2.47
CA ARG A 63 -20.04 27.17 2.64
C ARG A 63 -19.62 27.38 4.09
N LEU A 64 -20.36 28.18 4.85
CA LEU A 64 -20.02 28.51 6.24
C LEU A 64 -20.80 27.66 7.26
N GLY A 65 -21.78 26.87 6.81
CA GLY A 65 -22.52 25.94 7.65
C GLY A 65 -23.68 26.56 8.42
N HIS A 66 -24.19 27.72 7.99
CA HIS A 66 -25.30 28.43 8.64
C HIS A 66 -26.65 27.77 8.33
N ILE A 67 -26.98 26.69 9.05
CA ILE A 67 -28.16 25.83 8.78
C ILE A 67 -29.47 26.60 8.85
N GLN A 68 -29.65 27.42 9.88
CA GLN A 68 -30.89 28.20 10.06
C GLN A 68 -31.07 29.23 8.94
N MET A 69 -29.96 29.85 8.50
CA MET A 69 -29.94 30.78 7.38
C MET A 69 -30.34 30.10 6.07
N ALA A 70 -29.69 28.98 5.74
CA ALA A 70 -30.01 28.21 4.55
C ALA A 70 -31.47 27.71 4.58
N THR A 71 -31.98 27.28 5.74
CA THR A 71 -33.39 26.87 5.90
C THR A 71 -34.34 28.01 5.60
N LEU A 72 -34.05 29.22 6.08
CA LEU A 72 -34.85 30.40 5.80
C LEU A 72 -34.85 30.74 4.31
N LEU A 73 -33.66 30.80 3.69
CA LEU A 73 -33.50 31.14 2.27
C LEU A 73 -34.22 30.13 1.36
N LEU A 74 -34.09 28.83 1.63
CA LEU A 74 -34.77 27.77 0.88
C LEU A 74 -36.30 27.86 1.00
N LYS A 75 -36.82 28.15 2.20
CA LYS A 75 -38.27 28.37 2.41
C LYS A 75 -38.81 29.58 1.66
N GLN A 76 -37.98 30.58 1.42
CA GLN A 76 -38.33 31.78 0.65
C GLN A 76 -38.17 31.59 -0.87
N GLY A 77 -37.76 30.40 -1.32
CA GLY A 77 -37.65 30.09 -2.75
C GLY A 77 -36.27 30.34 -3.36
N ALA A 78 -35.19 30.39 -2.57
CA ALA A 78 -33.83 30.39 -3.12
C ALA A 78 -33.60 29.11 -3.95
N ASP A 79 -33.02 29.26 -5.14
CA ASP A 79 -32.73 28.13 -6.02
C ASP A 79 -31.59 27.27 -5.44
N VAL A 80 -31.94 26.06 -5.02
CA VAL A 80 -31.01 25.10 -4.41
C VAL A 80 -29.89 24.65 -5.35
N ASP A 81 -30.12 24.71 -6.66
CA ASP A 81 -29.20 24.27 -7.71
C ASP A 81 -28.54 25.43 -8.46
N ALA A 82 -28.70 26.67 -7.97
CA ALA A 82 -28.03 27.83 -8.54
C ALA A 82 -26.51 27.57 -8.70
N ILE A 83 -26.01 27.82 -9.92
CA ILE A 83 -24.58 27.63 -10.24
C ILE A 83 -23.83 28.93 -10.02
N SER A 84 -23.01 28.98 -8.98
CA SER A 84 -22.41 30.22 -8.46
C SER A 84 -21.07 29.94 -7.76
N GLY A 85 -20.12 30.87 -7.91
CA GLY A 85 -18.76 30.72 -7.35
C GLY A 85 -18.05 29.43 -7.77
N GLY A 86 -18.37 28.89 -8.95
CA GLY A 86 -17.81 27.64 -9.47
C GLY A 86 -18.38 26.33 -8.89
N GLY A 87 -19.51 26.41 -8.17
CA GLY A 87 -20.18 25.29 -7.51
C GLY A 87 -21.70 25.47 -7.44
N THR A 88 -22.41 24.50 -6.86
CA THR A 88 -23.74 24.73 -6.27
C THR A 88 -23.60 24.80 -4.75
N ALA A 89 -24.65 25.22 -4.04
CA ALA A 89 -24.73 25.15 -2.58
C ALA A 89 -24.28 23.78 -2.02
N LEU A 90 -24.69 22.68 -2.68
CA LEU A 90 -24.31 21.31 -2.33
C LEU A 90 -22.80 21.06 -2.45
N VAL A 91 -22.16 21.59 -3.50
CA VAL A 91 -20.71 21.49 -3.70
C VAL A 91 -19.95 22.24 -2.60
N HIS A 92 -20.41 23.45 -2.26
CA HIS A 92 -19.80 24.27 -1.21
C HIS A 92 -19.89 23.59 0.16
N ALA A 93 -21.07 23.10 0.53
CA ALA A 93 -21.28 22.33 1.77
C ALA A 93 -20.43 21.05 1.81
N ALA A 94 -20.37 20.32 0.68
CA ALA A 94 -19.58 19.10 0.57
C ALA A 94 -18.07 19.35 0.71
N SER A 95 -17.57 20.48 0.19
CA SER A 95 -16.16 20.87 0.28
C SER A 95 -15.68 21.11 1.71
N ARG A 96 -16.57 21.61 2.56
CA ARG A 96 -16.29 21.94 3.96
C ARG A 96 -16.63 20.79 4.91
N GLY A 97 -17.47 19.86 4.47
CA GLY A 97 -17.87 18.70 5.25
C GLY A 97 -19.09 18.97 6.14
N HIS A 98 -19.92 19.94 5.79
CA HIS A 98 -21.11 20.30 6.58
C HIS A 98 -22.23 19.28 6.34
N ILE A 99 -22.20 18.16 7.07
CA ILE A 99 -23.13 17.04 6.89
C ILE A 99 -24.59 17.46 7.05
N ALA A 100 -24.91 18.24 8.09
CA ALA A 100 -26.28 18.74 8.30
C ALA A 100 -26.75 19.63 7.14
N MET A 101 -25.85 20.43 6.56
CA MET A 101 -26.15 21.28 5.41
C MET A 101 -26.38 20.44 4.16
N VAL A 102 -25.55 19.43 3.91
CA VAL A 102 -25.73 18.50 2.79
C VAL A 102 -27.09 17.80 2.92
N LYS A 103 -27.47 17.31 4.10
CA LYS A 103 -28.80 16.71 4.34
C LYS A 103 -29.93 17.71 4.08
N LEU A 104 -29.79 18.96 4.54
CA LEU A 104 -30.78 20.02 4.33
C LEU A 104 -31.01 20.30 2.84
N LEU A 105 -29.92 20.47 2.09
CA LEU A 105 -29.96 20.77 0.66
C LEU A 105 -30.58 19.60 -0.14
N LEU A 106 -30.19 18.37 0.16
CA LEU A 106 -30.77 17.17 -0.47
C LEU A 106 -32.27 17.05 -0.17
N LYS A 107 -32.70 17.36 1.06
CA LYS A 107 -34.13 17.38 1.44
C LYS A 107 -34.94 18.42 0.64
N HIS A 108 -34.31 19.52 0.23
CA HIS A 108 -34.93 20.56 -0.60
C HIS A 108 -34.68 20.34 -2.11
N GLY A 109 -34.33 19.13 -2.53
CA GLY A 109 -34.27 18.76 -3.94
C GLY A 109 -32.96 19.07 -4.66
N ALA A 110 -31.88 19.37 -3.94
CA ALA A 110 -30.56 19.58 -4.56
C ALA A 110 -30.16 18.40 -5.45
N LYS A 111 -29.81 18.67 -6.71
CA LYS A 111 -29.34 17.64 -7.64
C LYS A 111 -27.92 17.22 -7.28
N VAL A 112 -27.76 15.93 -6.97
CA VAL A 112 -26.48 15.35 -6.52
C VAL A 112 -25.39 15.37 -7.62
N ASN A 113 -25.81 15.28 -8.88
CA ASN A 113 -24.94 15.06 -10.03
C ASN A 113 -24.72 16.32 -10.88
N VAL A 114 -24.92 17.51 -10.32
CA VAL A 114 -24.60 18.76 -11.01
C VAL A 114 -23.09 18.88 -11.19
N ASN A 115 -22.65 19.16 -12.42
CA ASN A 115 -21.26 19.48 -12.71
C ASN A 115 -21.18 20.95 -13.16
N PRO A 116 -21.06 21.90 -12.21
CA PRO A 116 -21.21 23.32 -12.49
C PRO A 116 -20.02 23.93 -13.26
N SER A 117 -18.92 23.18 -13.42
CA SER A 117 -17.72 23.66 -14.10
C SER A 117 -17.60 23.05 -15.49
N ARG A 118 -17.46 23.89 -16.53
CA ARG A 118 -17.01 23.44 -17.88
C ARG A 118 -15.67 22.70 -17.83
N LYS A 119 -14.86 22.92 -16.78
CA LYS A 119 -13.58 22.24 -16.54
C LYS A 119 -13.72 20.96 -15.70
N GLY A 120 -14.93 20.57 -15.27
CA GLY A 120 -15.26 19.33 -14.56
C GLY A 120 -14.87 19.28 -13.08
N SER A 121 -14.18 20.27 -12.52
CA SER A 121 -13.54 20.20 -11.19
C SER A 121 -14.47 20.09 -9.98
N SER A 122 -15.78 20.31 -10.17
CA SER A 122 -16.67 20.79 -9.10
C SER A 122 -17.80 19.83 -8.72
N ALA A 123 -17.81 18.58 -9.17
CA ALA A 123 -18.81 17.61 -8.70
C ALA A 123 -18.70 17.41 -7.18
N ALA A 124 -19.83 17.43 -6.46
CA ALA A 124 -19.88 17.36 -4.99
C ALA A 124 -19.10 16.15 -4.44
N LEU A 125 -19.21 14.99 -5.10
CA LEU A 125 -18.47 13.78 -4.71
C LEU A 125 -16.95 13.96 -4.82
N ILE A 126 -16.45 14.50 -5.94
CA ILE A 126 -15.01 14.71 -6.15
C ILE A 126 -14.46 15.71 -5.13
N VAL A 127 -15.22 16.77 -4.85
CA VAL A 127 -14.84 17.81 -3.89
C VAL A 127 -14.84 17.26 -2.46
N ALA A 128 -15.83 16.46 -2.07
CA ALA A 128 -15.85 15.77 -0.77
C ALA A 128 -14.64 14.83 -0.61
N VAL A 129 -14.29 14.06 -1.65
CA VAL A 129 -13.08 13.21 -1.65
C VAL A 129 -11.81 14.05 -1.54
N ARG A 130 -11.71 15.15 -2.29
CA ARG A 130 -10.54 16.07 -2.24
C ARG A 130 -10.30 16.60 -0.83
N SER A 131 -11.38 16.94 -0.14
CA SER A 131 -11.38 17.46 1.22
C SER A 131 -11.39 16.36 2.31
N ASN A 132 -11.26 15.09 1.93
CA ASN A 132 -11.29 13.92 2.82
C ASN A 132 -12.53 13.87 3.74
N LYS A 133 -13.71 14.23 3.23
CA LYS A 133 -14.97 14.28 4.00
C LYS A 133 -15.73 12.97 3.85
N MET A 134 -15.28 11.94 4.56
CA MET A 134 -15.80 10.56 4.42
C MET A 134 -17.31 10.45 4.62
N GLU A 135 -17.86 11.09 5.64
CA GLU A 135 -19.31 11.03 5.91
C GLU A 135 -20.11 11.69 4.79
N VAL A 136 -19.63 12.80 4.25
CA VAL A 136 -20.24 13.45 3.09
C VAL A 136 -20.13 12.56 1.86
N VAL A 137 -18.99 11.90 1.62
CA VAL A 137 -18.85 10.92 0.52
C VAL A 137 -19.90 9.83 0.64
N ASN A 138 -20.07 9.24 1.81
CA ASN A 138 -21.07 8.19 2.03
C ASN A 138 -22.50 8.69 1.82
N LEU A 139 -22.79 9.89 2.32
CA LEU A 139 -24.10 10.52 2.16
C LEU A 139 -24.43 10.83 0.70
N LEU A 140 -23.45 11.33 -0.07
CA LEU A 140 -23.64 11.58 -1.50
C LEU A 140 -23.84 10.27 -2.27
N LEU A 141 -23.07 9.22 -1.97
CA LEU A 141 -23.23 7.91 -2.59
C LEU A 141 -24.59 7.28 -2.27
N SER A 142 -25.11 7.42 -1.04
CA SER A 142 -26.45 6.92 -0.68
C SER A 142 -27.57 7.67 -1.41
N HIS A 143 -27.31 8.89 -1.87
CA HIS A 143 -28.21 9.68 -2.71
C HIS A 143 -27.88 9.58 -4.21
N LYS A 144 -27.32 8.44 -4.65
CA LYS A 144 -27.07 8.11 -6.07
C LYS A 144 -26.11 9.10 -6.77
N ALA A 145 -25.12 9.63 -6.05
CA ALA A 145 -24.01 10.33 -6.69
C ALA A 145 -23.32 9.41 -7.70
N ASN A 146 -23.08 9.91 -8.92
CA ASN A 146 -22.38 9.17 -9.95
C ASN A 146 -20.91 9.01 -9.55
N VAL A 147 -20.57 7.82 -9.06
CA VAL A 147 -19.24 7.42 -8.61
C VAL A 147 -18.16 7.58 -9.70
N ASN A 148 -18.56 7.51 -10.96
CA ASN A 148 -17.70 7.55 -12.14
C ASN A 148 -17.63 8.94 -12.79
N THR A 149 -18.14 9.98 -12.11
CA THR A 149 -18.02 11.36 -12.58
C THR A 149 -16.56 11.70 -12.84
N LYS A 150 -16.29 12.23 -14.03
CA LYS A 150 -14.96 12.69 -14.44
C LYS A 150 -14.81 14.17 -14.15
N GLY A 151 -13.82 14.48 -13.33
CA GLY A 151 -13.44 15.84 -13.04
C GLY A 151 -12.47 16.43 -14.05
N HIS A 152 -11.79 17.51 -13.65
CA HIS A 152 -10.76 18.13 -14.47
C HIS A 152 -9.68 17.13 -14.90
N LYS A 153 -9.36 17.10 -16.20
CA LYS A 153 -8.40 16.16 -16.83
C LYS A 153 -8.78 14.67 -16.67
N GLY A 154 -10.07 14.38 -16.47
CA GLY A 154 -10.57 13.01 -16.36
C GLY A 154 -10.42 12.38 -14.96
N VAL A 155 -10.04 13.16 -13.94
CA VAL A 155 -9.85 12.64 -12.57
C VAL A 155 -11.19 12.18 -11.99
N THR A 156 -11.32 10.89 -11.69
CA THR A 156 -12.46 10.35 -10.96
C THR A 156 -12.22 10.41 -9.45
N ALA A 157 -13.30 10.23 -8.66
CA ALA A 157 -13.22 10.10 -7.21
C ALA A 157 -12.26 8.97 -6.78
N LEU A 158 -12.28 7.83 -7.47
CA LEU A 158 -11.42 6.69 -7.18
C LEU A 158 -9.93 7.04 -7.41
N ILE A 159 -9.60 7.62 -8.56
CA ILE A 159 -8.21 8.04 -8.86
C ILE A 159 -7.72 9.05 -7.82
N LEU A 160 -8.56 10.03 -7.44
CA LEU A 160 -8.19 11.04 -6.46
C LEU A 160 -7.96 10.43 -5.05
N ALA A 161 -8.85 9.56 -4.59
CA ALA A 161 -8.72 8.87 -3.31
C ALA A 161 -7.47 7.97 -3.30
N SER A 162 -7.21 7.24 -4.40
CA SER A 162 -6.01 6.44 -4.59
C SER A 162 -4.74 7.29 -4.58
N ALA A 163 -4.75 8.48 -5.20
CA ALA A 163 -3.61 9.40 -5.17
C ALA A 163 -3.33 9.92 -3.75
N LYS A 164 -4.39 10.23 -3.00
CA LYS A 164 -4.30 10.82 -1.66
C LYS A 164 -4.07 9.81 -0.54
N GLY A 165 -4.12 8.51 -0.82
CA GLY A 165 -3.93 7.48 0.20
C GLY A 165 -5.17 7.21 1.07
N TYR A 166 -6.37 7.65 0.65
CA TYR A 166 -7.60 7.54 1.43
C TYR A 166 -8.26 6.16 1.30
N LEU A 167 -7.65 5.14 1.92
CA LEU A 167 -8.07 3.73 1.81
C LEU A 167 -9.56 3.50 2.09
N ALA A 168 -10.09 4.09 3.16
CA ALA A 168 -11.50 3.88 3.51
C ALA A 168 -12.47 4.54 2.50
N ILE A 169 -12.08 5.68 1.90
CA ILE A 169 -12.84 6.27 0.78
C ILE A 169 -12.75 5.36 -0.45
N VAL A 170 -11.57 4.83 -0.78
CA VAL A 170 -11.40 3.86 -1.89
C VAL A 170 -12.34 2.67 -1.71
N LYS A 171 -12.41 2.07 -0.52
CA LYS A 171 -13.32 0.95 -0.23
C LYS A 171 -14.78 1.30 -0.50
N ASN A 172 -15.23 2.48 -0.08
CA ASN A 172 -16.63 2.89 -0.27
C ASN A 172 -16.93 3.20 -1.74
N LEU A 173 -16.00 3.81 -2.47
CA LEU A 173 -16.15 4.05 -3.91
C LEU A 173 -16.21 2.73 -4.69
N LEU A 174 -15.39 1.73 -4.35
CA LEU A 174 -15.42 0.41 -4.99
C LEU A 174 -16.73 -0.32 -4.73
N ARG A 175 -17.24 -0.30 -3.48
CA ARG A 175 -18.57 -0.83 -3.14
C ARG A 175 -19.70 -0.14 -3.91
N ALA A 176 -19.53 1.13 -4.23
CA ALA A 176 -20.48 1.90 -5.03
C ALA A 176 -20.32 1.71 -6.56
N GLY A 177 -19.47 0.79 -7.02
CA GLY A 177 -19.31 0.48 -8.45
C GLY A 177 -18.36 1.42 -9.21
N ALA A 178 -17.33 1.98 -8.53
CA ALA A 178 -16.30 2.75 -9.21
C ALA A 178 -15.58 1.92 -10.28
N ASN A 179 -15.49 2.47 -11.50
CA ASN A 179 -14.79 1.85 -12.62
C ASN A 179 -13.26 1.91 -12.40
N LEU A 180 -12.68 0.75 -12.15
CA LEU A 180 -11.25 0.52 -11.89
C LEU A 180 -10.35 0.98 -13.05
N GLU A 181 -10.84 0.89 -14.28
CA GLU A 181 -10.09 1.18 -15.50
C GLU A 181 -10.32 2.59 -16.05
N SER A 182 -11.02 3.45 -15.28
CA SER A 182 -11.06 4.87 -15.60
C SER A 182 -9.64 5.46 -15.59
N MET A 183 -9.35 6.27 -16.61
CA MET A 183 -8.03 6.89 -16.77
C MET A 183 -8.09 8.40 -16.63
N SER A 184 -7.08 8.95 -15.94
CA SER A 184 -6.77 10.38 -15.91
C SER A 184 -5.33 10.56 -16.36
N ARG A 185 -5.11 11.39 -17.39
CA ARG A 185 -3.80 11.55 -18.05
C ARG A 185 -3.14 10.19 -18.40
N GLY A 186 -3.94 9.24 -18.86
CA GLY A 186 -3.49 7.90 -19.25
C GLY A 186 -3.09 6.96 -18.10
N ARG A 187 -3.45 7.26 -16.85
CA ARG A 187 -3.19 6.38 -15.69
C ARG A 187 -4.48 5.97 -14.98
N THR A 188 -4.57 4.70 -14.61
CA THR A 188 -5.64 4.13 -13.77
C THR A 188 -5.38 4.39 -12.28
N ALA A 189 -6.37 4.11 -11.44
CA ALA A 189 -6.23 4.19 -9.98
C ALA A 189 -5.12 3.25 -9.46
N LEU A 190 -5.00 2.05 -10.04
CA LEU A 190 -3.94 1.08 -9.71
C LEU A 190 -2.56 1.66 -9.99
N MET A 191 -2.34 2.24 -11.18
CA MET A 191 -1.07 2.84 -11.56
C MET A 191 -0.70 4.04 -10.66
N VAL A 192 -1.67 4.87 -10.31
CA VAL A 192 -1.43 6.03 -9.43
C VAL A 192 -1.06 5.56 -8.02
N ALA A 193 -1.80 4.60 -7.43
CA ALA A 193 -1.47 4.03 -6.13
C ALA A 193 -0.10 3.33 -6.14
N SER A 194 0.21 2.59 -7.22
CA SER A 194 1.51 1.94 -7.43
C SER A 194 2.65 2.94 -7.52
N SER A 195 2.46 4.09 -8.18
CA SER A 195 3.48 5.14 -8.27
C SER A 195 3.78 5.79 -6.92
N LEU A 196 2.78 5.89 -6.05
CA LEU A 196 2.85 6.63 -4.79
C LEU A 196 3.13 5.73 -3.57
N GLY A 197 3.25 4.41 -3.77
CA GLY A 197 3.62 3.49 -2.68
C GLY A 197 2.45 3.07 -1.77
N HIS A 198 1.19 3.31 -2.18
CA HIS A 198 0.02 3.00 -1.35
C HIS A 198 -0.35 1.51 -1.40
N VAL A 199 0.43 0.68 -0.70
CA VAL A 199 0.33 -0.81 -0.70
C VAL A 199 -1.09 -1.29 -0.41
N ALA A 200 -1.73 -0.77 0.63
CA ALA A 200 -3.08 -1.20 1.02
C ALA A 200 -4.15 -0.87 -0.04
N ILE A 201 -3.99 0.26 -0.76
CA ILE A 201 -4.88 0.63 -1.86
C ILE A 201 -4.65 -0.25 -3.07
N VAL A 202 -3.39 -0.54 -3.42
CA VAL A 202 -3.06 -1.48 -4.49
C VAL A 202 -3.68 -2.85 -4.22
N ALA A 203 -3.51 -3.38 -3.01
CA ALA A 203 -4.11 -4.65 -2.61
C ALA A 203 -5.63 -4.63 -2.75
N GLU A 204 -6.29 -3.55 -2.33
CA GLU A 204 -7.74 -3.42 -2.41
C GLU A 204 -8.27 -3.30 -3.84
N LEU A 205 -7.57 -2.58 -4.72
CA LEU A 205 -7.90 -2.46 -6.14
C LEU A 205 -7.75 -3.81 -6.85
N LEU A 206 -6.66 -4.54 -6.60
CA LEU A 206 -6.44 -5.87 -7.15
C LEU A 206 -7.47 -6.88 -6.63
N ARG A 207 -7.88 -6.77 -5.37
CA ARG A 207 -8.95 -7.60 -4.77
C ARG A 207 -10.30 -7.42 -5.49
N HIS A 208 -10.57 -6.22 -6.01
CA HIS A 208 -11.77 -5.92 -6.80
C HIS A 208 -11.59 -6.16 -8.31
N GLY A 209 -10.49 -6.80 -8.73
CA GLY A 209 -10.31 -7.21 -10.12
C GLY A 209 -9.72 -6.12 -11.04
N ALA A 210 -8.99 -5.14 -10.50
CA ALA A 210 -8.27 -4.18 -11.33
C ALA A 210 -7.32 -4.91 -12.30
N ASN A 211 -7.37 -4.54 -13.58
CA ASN A 211 -6.53 -5.18 -14.59
C ASN A 211 -5.07 -4.76 -14.40
N VAL A 212 -4.26 -5.70 -13.92
CA VAL A 212 -2.84 -5.52 -13.59
C VAL A 212 -1.98 -5.15 -14.82
N ASN A 213 -2.46 -5.46 -16.03
CA ASN A 213 -1.70 -5.38 -17.27
C ASN A 213 -2.10 -4.20 -18.18
N VAL A 214 -2.92 -3.25 -17.70
CA VAL A 214 -3.19 -2.02 -18.45
C VAL A 214 -1.90 -1.25 -18.71
N ARG A 215 -1.84 -0.56 -19.86
CA ARG A 215 -0.68 0.22 -20.29
C ARG A 215 -1.05 1.68 -20.49
N THR A 216 -0.17 2.57 -20.05
CA THR A 216 -0.29 4.03 -20.32
C THR A 216 -0.03 4.32 -21.81
N PRO A 217 -0.29 5.54 -22.30
CA PRO A 217 0.14 5.97 -23.63
C PRO A 217 1.67 5.90 -23.84
N MET A 218 2.44 5.93 -22.76
CA MET A 218 3.91 5.73 -22.77
C MET A 218 4.29 4.24 -22.70
N ILE A 219 3.30 3.36 -22.83
CA ILE A 219 3.41 1.91 -22.79
C ILE A 219 3.86 1.41 -21.40
N GLU A 220 3.75 2.21 -20.34
CA GLU A 220 4.12 1.78 -18.97
C GLU A 220 3.03 0.93 -18.34
N SER A 221 3.38 -0.16 -17.65
CA SER A 221 2.46 -0.93 -16.79
C SER A 221 2.56 -0.51 -15.32
N ALA A 222 1.61 -0.91 -14.49
CA ALA A 222 1.69 -0.69 -13.04
C ALA A 222 2.96 -1.32 -12.42
N LEU A 223 3.40 -2.48 -12.95
CA LEU A 223 4.63 -3.15 -12.52
C LEU A 223 5.87 -2.30 -12.83
N MET A 224 5.94 -1.73 -14.03
CA MET A 224 7.06 -0.87 -14.43
C MET A 224 7.13 0.40 -13.58
N ILE A 225 5.97 1.02 -13.32
CA ILE A 225 5.86 2.20 -12.46
C ILE A 225 6.34 1.88 -11.03
N ALA A 226 5.84 0.80 -10.42
CA ALA A 226 6.26 0.38 -9.09
C ALA A 226 7.74 0.02 -9.02
N ALA A 227 8.25 -0.67 -10.05
CA ALA A 227 9.65 -1.08 -10.13
C ALA A 227 10.60 0.11 -10.27
N THR A 228 10.22 1.13 -11.05
CA THR A 228 10.97 2.38 -11.20
C THR A 228 11.05 3.15 -9.88
N LYS A 229 9.98 3.09 -9.07
CA LYS A 229 9.87 3.78 -7.78
C LYS A 229 10.41 2.99 -6.58
N GLY A 230 10.79 1.72 -6.77
CA GLY A 230 11.37 0.90 -5.70
C GLY A 230 10.37 0.25 -4.74
N HIS A 231 9.08 0.25 -5.08
CA HIS A 231 8.02 -0.23 -4.18
C HIS A 231 7.89 -1.76 -4.21
N VAL A 232 8.83 -2.47 -3.55
CA VAL A 232 8.95 -3.94 -3.61
C VAL A 232 7.68 -4.69 -3.19
N LEU A 233 6.96 -4.23 -2.16
CA LEU A 233 5.71 -4.87 -1.73
C LEU A 233 4.63 -4.79 -2.82
N ILE A 234 4.57 -3.66 -3.53
CA ILE A 234 3.64 -3.47 -4.66
C ILE A 234 4.07 -4.34 -5.84
N VAL A 235 5.37 -4.42 -6.13
CA VAL A 235 5.92 -5.30 -7.17
C VAL A 235 5.49 -6.75 -6.91
N ASN A 236 5.70 -7.27 -5.70
CA ASN A 236 5.28 -8.62 -5.34
C ASN A 236 3.76 -8.82 -5.47
N LEU A 237 2.94 -7.86 -5.02
CA LEU A 237 1.48 -7.93 -5.18
C LEU A 237 1.06 -8.00 -6.65
N LEU A 238 1.65 -7.17 -7.51
CA LEU A 238 1.35 -7.14 -8.94
C LEU A 238 1.78 -8.45 -9.63
N LEU A 239 2.97 -8.95 -9.32
CA LEU A 239 3.50 -10.22 -9.87
C LEU A 239 2.63 -11.41 -9.46
N ASN A 240 2.25 -11.51 -8.18
CA ASN A 240 1.34 -12.53 -7.66
C ASN A 240 -0.06 -12.46 -8.27
N LYS A 241 -0.44 -11.31 -8.85
CA LYS A 241 -1.70 -11.11 -9.57
C LYS A 241 -1.55 -11.21 -11.10
N GLY A 242 -0.45 -11.77 -11.59
CA GLY A 242 -0.26 -12.06 -13.01
C GLY A 242 0.22 -10.87 -13.84
N ALA A 243 0.92 -9.91 -13.23
CA ALA A 243 1.61 -8.87 -13.99
C ALA A 243 2.65 -9.49 -14.95
N LYS A 244 2.60 -9.12 -16.22
CA LYS A 244 3.58 -9.57 -17.22
C LYS A 244 4.96 -8.98 -16.91
N VAL A 245 5.91 -9.83 -16.53
CA VAL A 245 7.24 -9.43 -16.01
C VAL A 245 8.12 -8.77 -17.07
N ASN A 246 8.04 -9.26 -18.30
CA ASN A 246 8.98 -8.95 -19.39
C ASN A 246 8.42 -7.96 -20.43
N VAL A 247 7.45 -7.13 -20.04
CA VAL A 247 6.94 -6.06 -20.93
C VAL A 247 7.92 -4.90 -21.01
N ILE A 248 7.94 -4.21 -22.15
CA ILE A 248 8.83 -3.08 -22.44
C ILE A 248 8.06 -1.77 -22.58
N ASP A 249 8.61 -0.63 -22.14
CA ASP A 249 8.02 0.70 -22.38
C ASP A 249 8.36 1.23 -23.79
N LYS A 250 8.05 2.51 -24.04
CA LYS A 250 8.37 3.16 -25.32
C LYS A 250 9.87 3.20 -25.64
N PHE A 251 10.75 3.06 -24.66
CA PHE A 251 12.20 3.08 -24.83
C PHE A 251 12.79 1.66 -24.94
N GLY A 252 11.93 0.63 -24.85
CA GLY A 252 12.37 -0.75 -24.82
C GLY A 252 12.85 -1.21 -23.44
N ASP A 253 12.72 -0.39 -22.39
CA ASP A 253 13.17 -0.78 -21.06
C ASP A 253 12.14 -1.71 -20.40
N THR A 254 12.61 -2.78 -19.74
CA THR A 254 11.78 -3.66 -18.89
C THR A 254 11.75 -3.17 -17.44
N SER A 255 10.83 -3.69 -16.62
CA SER A 255 10.83 -3.44 -15.16
C SER A 255 12.17 -3.77 -14.50
N LEU A 256 12.88 -4.80 -15.00
CA LEU A 256 14.20 -5.19 -14.50
C LEU A 256 15.26 -4.13 -14.84
N MET A 257 15.25 -3.60 -16.07
CA MET A 257 16.16 -2.52 -16.49
C MET A 257 15.90 -1.23 -15.71
N LEU A 258 14.63 -0.86 -15.54
CA LEU A 258 14.23 0.36 -14.82
C LEU A 258 14.63 0.29 -13.34
N SER A 259 14.34 -0.80 -12.65
CA SER A 259 14.75 -1.00 -11.25
C SER A 259 16.27 -1.10 -11.08
N SER A 260 16.95 -1.73 -12.05
CA SER A 260 18.41 -1.83 -12.09
C SER A 260 19.08 -0.48 -12.30
N TYR A 261 18.53 0.40 -13.13
CA TYR A 261 19.03 1.76 -13.34
C TYR A 261 18.84 2.67 -12.11
N ASN A 262 17.77 2.45 -11.34
CA ASN A 262 17.43 3.27 -10.18
C ASN A 262 17.96 2.73 -8.85
N GLY A 263 18.68 1.60 -8.85
CA GLY A 263 19.33 1.08 -7.64
C GLY A 263 18.42 0.26 -6.71
N HIS A 264 17.27 -0.23 -7.19
CA HIS A 264 16.28 -0.92 -6.35
C HIS A 264 16.56 -2.42 -6.20
N VAL A 265 17.53 -2.78 -5.37
CA VAL A 265 18.00 -4.17 -5.16
C VAL A 265 16.86 -5.16 -4.88
N ALA A 266 15.98 -4.83 -3.93
CA ALA A 266 14.89 -5.73 -3.53
C ALA A 266 13.86 -5.94 -4.67
N VAL A 267 13.64 -4.93 -5.51
CA VAL A 267 12.79 -5.06 -6.70
C VAL A 267 13.44 -5.94 -7.75
N VAL A 268 14.76 -5.80 -7.97
CA VAL A 268 15.50 -6.66 -8.89
C VAL A 268 15.41 -8.13 -8.45
N ASP A 269 15.67 -8.43 -7.17
CA ASP A 269 15.52 -9.79 -6.63
C ASP A 269 14.10 -10.34 -6.85
N ALA A 270 13.07 -9.56 -6.53
CA ALA A 270 11.68 -9.96 -6.74
C ALA A 270 11.36 -10.25 -8.21
N LEU A 271 11.83 -9.42 -9.14
CA LEU A 271 11.61 -9.61 -10.58
C LEU A 271 12.33 -10.86 -11.10
N LEU A 272 13.56 -11.13 -10.63
CA LEU A 272 14.30 -12.34 -11.00
C LEU A 272 13.57 -13.60 -10.54
N ARG A 273 13.05 -13.62 -9.30
CA ARG A 273 12.23 -14.73 -8.77
C ARG A 273 10.97 -15.01 -9.58
N HIS A 274 10.48 -14.02 -10.32
CA HIS A 274 9.32 -14.15 -11.19
C HIS A 274 9.69 -14.27 -12.67
N GLY A 275 10.93 -14.70 -12.99
CA GLY A 275 11.32 -15.02 -14.36
C GLY A 275 11.58 -13.81 -15.25
N ALA A 276 12.09 -12.72 -14.68
CA ALA A 276 12.58 -11.61 -15.48
C ALA A 276 13.77 -12.05 -16.36
N LYS A 277 13.69 -11.76 -17.66
CA LYS A 277 14.73 -12.11 -18.64
C LYS A 277 15.90 -11.12 -18.55
N LEU A 278 17.10 -11.65 -18.31
CA LEU A 278 18.34 -10.89 -18.13
C LEU A 278 18.87 -10.31 -19.45
N GLU A 279 18.71 -11.06 -20.54
CA GLU A 279 19.36 -10.81 -21.83
C GLU A 279 18.58 -9.88 -22.77
N LEU A 280 17.40 -9.41 -22.34
CA LEU A 280 16.65 -8.42 -23.13
C LEU A 280 17.49 -7.13 -23.25
N LYS A 281 17.39 -6.48 -24.41
CA LYS A 281 18.04 -5.20 -24.71
C LYS A 281 16.98 -4.15 -24.99
N ASN A 282 17.17 -2.94 -24.44
CA ASN A 282 16.34 -1.80 -24.80
C ASN A 282 16.73 -1.25 -26.18
N ARG A 283 16.08 -0.16 -26.62
CA ARG A 283 16.36 0.45 -27.95
C ARG A 283 17.78 1.01 -28.10
N GLU A 284 18.48 1.26 -27.00
CA GLU A 284 19.88 1.67 -26.98
C GLU A 284 20.84 0.47 -26.93
N GLY A 285 20.34 -0.77 -27.06
CA GLY A 285 21.12 -2.00 -26.96
C GLY A 285 21.54 -2.37 -25.53
N LYS A 286 21.01 -1.70 -24.50
CA LYS A 286 21.45 -1.87 -23.10
C LYS A 286 20.62 -2.92 -22.38
N THR A 287 21.29 -3.84 -21.69
CA THR A 287 20.68 -4.83 -20.78
C THR A 287 20.54 -4.28 -19.37
N ALA A 288 19.81 -4.97 -18.49
CA ALA A 288 19.70 -4.58 -17.07
C ALA A 288 21.08 -4.45 -16.38
N LEU A 289 22.01 -5.34 -16.72
CA LEU A 289 23.39 -5.29 -16.21
C LEU A 289 24.10 -4.00 -16.62
N ILE A 290 24.02 -3.62 -17.91
CA ILE A 290 24.63 -2.38 -18.41
C ILE A 290 23.99 -1.16 -17.72
N ARG A 291 22.66 -1.16 -17.53
CA ARG A 291 21.94 -0.06 -16.87
C ARG A 291 22.38 0.11 -15.40
N ALA A 292 22.58 -0.99 -14.66
CA ALA A 292 23.10 -0.99 -13.29
C ALA A 292 24.56 -0.56 -13.20
N SER A 293 25.43 -1.11 -14.06
CA SER A 293 26.87 -0.80 -14.10
C SER A 293 27.11 0.69 -14.39
N ARG A 294 26.39 1.27 -15.35
CA ARG A 294 26.49 2.71 -15.69
C ARG A 294 26.19 3.63 -14.50
N ARG A 295 25.40 3.16 -13.53
CA ARG A 295 25.01 3.92 -12.33
C ARG A 295 25.78 3.53 -11.08
N GLY A 296 26.76 2.63 -11.20
CA GLY A 296 27.58 2.18 -10.06
C GLY A 296 26.80 1.34 -9.04
N HIS A 297 25.70 0.68 -9.44
CA HIS A 297 24.90 -0.13 -8.53
C HIS A 297 25.50 -1.53 -8.35
N SER A 298 26.64 -1.60 -7.65
CA SER A 298 27.48 -2.81 -7.50
C SER A 298 26.72 -4.03 -6.98
N THR A 299 25.82 -3.86 -6.01
CA THR A 299 24.99 -4.95 -5.47
C THR A 299 24.07 -5.55 -6.53
N ILE A 300 23.49 -4.72 -7.39
CA ILE A 300 22.63 -5.18 -8.50
C ILE A 300 23.46 -5.85 -9.57
N VAL A 301 24.64 -5.30 -9.89
CA VAL A 301 25.59 -5.93 -10.83
C VAL A 301 25.98 -7.32 -10.34
N ALA A 302 26.31 -7.47 -9.06
CA ALA A 302 26.61 -8.77 -8.46
C ALA A 302 25.41 -9.72 -8.54
N LEU A 303 24.21 -9.25 -8.17
CA LEU A 303 22.99 -10.05 -8.24
C LEU A 303 22.67 -10.52 -9.66
N LEU A 304 22.76 -9.65 -10.67
CA LEU A 304 22.51 -10.00 -12.06
C LEU A 304 23.56 -10.97 -12.62
N ARG A 305 24.85 -10.81 -12.27
CA ARG A 305 25.90 -11.77 -12.65
C ARG A 305 25.68 -13.15 -12.02
N LEU A 306 25.26 -13.19 -10.75
CA LEU A 306 24.88 -14.44 -10.09
C LEU A 306 23.69 -15.09 -10.82
N ALA A 307 22.71 -14.30 -11.26
CA ALA A 307 21.56 -14.79 -12.02
C ALA A 307 21.98 -15.35 -13.39
N GLN A 308 22.89 -14.68 -14.11
CA GLN A 308 23.41 -15.12 -15.41
C GLN A 308 24.20 -16.42 -15.32
N SER A 309 24.98 -16.60 -14.25
CA SER A 309 25.75 -17.83 -14.02
C SER A 309 24.90 -19.05 -13.60
N GLY A 310 23.56 -18.92 -13.54
CA GLY A 310 22.67 -19.97 -13.06
C GLY A 310 22.80 -20.26 -11.56
N ARG A 311 23.54 -19.42 -10.81
CA ARG A 311 23.84 -19.61 -9.39
C ARG A 311 22.76 -19.05 -8.46
N ILE A 312 21.74 -18.37 -9.00
CA ILE A 312 20.52 -18.07 -8.25
C ILE A 312 19.52 -19.19 -8.48
N LEU A 313 19.33 -20.00 -7.44
CA LEU A 313 18.21 -20.95 -7.37
C LEU A 313 16.93 -20.20 -7.07
N LEU A 314 16.25 -19.84 -8.15
CA LEU A 314 14.92 -19.26 -8.13
C LEU A 314 13.90 -20.38 -7.87
N GLY A 315 13.80 -20.81 -6.60
CA GLY A 315 12.66 -21.56 -6.04
C GLY A 315 12.56 -23.06 -6.35
N LYS A 316 13.26 -23.90 -5.55
CA LYS A 316 12.84 -25.25 -5.11
C LYS A 316 13.80 -25.73 -4.01
N ILE A 317 13.28 -26.08 -2.82
CA ILE A 317 14.07 -26.60 -1.69
C ILE A 317 13.81 -28.10 -1.55
N ILE A 318 14.85 -28.95 -1.57
CA ILE A 318 14.80 -30.39 -1.26
C ILE A 318 16.01 -30.73 -0.37
N ALA A 319 15.83 -31.48 0.73
CA ALA A 319 16.91 -31.90 1.64
C ALA A 319 16.77 -33.38 2.08
N ILE A 320 17.85 -34.17 2.01
CA ILE A 320 17.97 -35.54 2.57
C ILE A 320 19.41 -35.79 3.09
N GLY A 321 19.61 -36.51 4.20
CA GLY A 321 20.93 -36.89 4.76
C GLY A 321 21.09 -38.39 5.12
N PRO A 322 22.32 -38.95 5.30
CA PRO A 322 22.52 -40.37 5.59
C PRO A 322 23.23 -40.71 6.93
N LYS A 323 23.39 -42.02 7.12
CA LYS A 323 23.59 -42.84 8.33
C LYS A 323 25.00 -42.72 8.99
N ARG A 324 24.97 -42.73 10.34
CA ARG A 324 26.05 -42.85 11.37
C ARG A 324 26.83 -41.57 11.71
N PHE A 325 26.73 -41.22 13.00
CA PHE A 325 27.38 -40.11 13.70
C PHE A 325 28.65 -40.62 14.38
N THR A 326 29.78 -39.97 14.12
CA THR A 326 30.97 -40.01 14.98
C THR A 326 31.60 -38.61 14.98
N ASN A 327 31.47 -37.90 16.11
CA ASN A 327 32.23 -36.74 16.58
C ASN A 327 32.81 -35.72 15.56
N ASN A 328 32.07 -35.37 14.53
CA ASN A 328 32.23 -34.12 13.79
C ASN A 328 30.86 -33.72 13.24
N TYR A 329 30.44 -32.50 13.55
CA TYR A 329 29.12 -31.96 13.19
C TYR A 329 28.95 -31.92 11.65
N PRO A 330 27.83 -32.40 11.09
CA PRO A 330 27.67 -32.45 9.63
C PRO A 330 27.33 -31.06 9.06
N ALA A 331 28.03 -30.67 8.00
CA ALA A 331 27.68 -29.51 7.18
C ALA A 331 26.43 -29.82 6.33
N VAL A 332 25.53 -28.84 6.19
CA VAL A 332 24.34 -28.93 5.32
C VAL A 332 24.70 -28.40 3.94
N TRP A 333 24.41 -29.15 2.88
CA TRP A 333 24.81 -28.82 1.50
C TRP A 333 23.61 -28.50 0.61
N PHE A 334 23.84 -27.62 -0.34
CA PHE A 334 22.88 -27.15 -1.33
C PHE A 334 23.43 -27.35 -2.74
N CYS A 335 22.71 -28.12 -3.57
CA CYS A 335 23.14 -28.48 -4.92
C CYS A 335 22.01 -28.24 -5.95
N PRO A 336 22.17 -27.30 -6.90
CA PRO A 336 21.12 -26.84 -7.79
C PRO A 336 20.57 -27.87 -8.81
N ASN A 337 21.44 -28.74 -9.35
CA ASN A 337 21.18 -29.40 -10.63
C ASN A 337 21.04 -30.93 -10.56
N LYS A 338 21.12 -31.54 -9.37
CA LYS A 338 20.99 -32.99 -9.21
C LYS A 338 19.66 -33.31 -8.53
N GLY A 339 18.65 -33.71 -9.31
CA GLY A 339 17.36 -34.20 -8.82
C GLY A 339 17.41 -35.60 -8.15
N LYS A 340 18.52 -35.94 -7.50
CA LYS A 340 18.72 -37.20 -6.77
C LYS A 340 19.46 -36.98 -5.45
N VAL A 341 19.16 -37.86 -4.49
CA VAL A 341 19.76 -37.97 -3.16
C VAL A 341 21.13 -38.62 -3.26
N ILE A 342 22.18 -37.99 -2.74
CA ILE A 342 23.56 -38.54 -2.75
C ILE A 342 24.05 -38.68 -1.30
N SER A 343 24.67 -39.82 -1.00
CA SER A 343 25.17 -40.19 0.33
C SER A 343 26.64 -39.79 0.53
N ILE A 344 27.03 -39.48 1.78
CA ILE A 344 28.35 -38.93 2.20
C ILE A 344 29.57 -39.80 1.82
N LYS A 345 29.39 -41.05 1.37
CA LYS A 345 30.50 -41.91 0.94
C LYS A 345 31.22 -41.43 -0.33
N GLU A 346 30.66 -40.49 -1.10
CA GLU A 346 31.27 -39.96 -2.34
C GLU A 346 31.88 -38.56 -2.16
N LYS A 347 32.54 -38.32 -1.02
CA LYS A 347 33.19 -37.04 -0.67
C LYS A 347 34.18 -36.52 -1.74
N LYS A 348 34.77 -37.41 -2.55
CA LYS A 348 35.67 -37.04 -3.66
C LYS A 348 34.97 -36.50 -4.91
N LEU A 349 33.68 -36.75 -5.10
CA LEU A 349 32.93 -36.27 -6.28
C LEU A 349 32.40 -34.83 -6.13
N LEU A 350 32.19 -34.35 -4.90
CA LEU A 350 31.63 -33.02 -4.62
C LEU A 350 32.68 -31.93 -4.38
N GLN A 351 33.91 -32.28 -3.98
CA GLN A 351 34.99 -31.29 -3.83
C GLN A 351 35.42 -30.68 -5.18
N ASN A 352 35.13 -31.36 -6.29
CA ASN A 352 35.45 -30.91 -7.65
C ASN A 352 34.24 -30.37 -8.42
N ASP A 353 33.03 -30.39 -7.83
CA ASP A 353 31.81 -29.91 -8.48
C ASP A 353 31.49 -28.50 -7.97
N GLN A 354 31.95 -27.48 -8.71
CA GLN A 354 31.95 -26.05 -8.29
C GLN A 354 30.56 -25.42 -8.07
N GLN A 355 29.47 -26.19 -8.14
CA GLN A 355 28.10 -25.69 -8.05
C GLN A 355 27.37 -26.07 -6.76
N CYS A 356 27.93 -26.90 -5.89
CA CYS A 356 27.37 -27.21 -4.56
C CYS A 356 27.96 -26.29 -3.47
N ARG A 357 27.15 -25.85 -2.49
CA ARG A 357 27.59 -24.94 -1.40
C ARG A 357 27.15 -25.40 0.00
N VAL A 358 27.90 -25.02 1.03
CA VAL A 358 27.59 -25.25 2.44
C VAL A 358 26.66 -24.15 2.98
N LEU A 359 25.61 -24.52 3.72
CA LEU A 359 24.60 -23.63 4.32
C LEU A 359 24.87 -23.33 5.80
N ILE A 360 25.59 -24.20 6.49
CA ILE A 360 25.98 -24.04 7.90
C ILE A 360 27.39 -24.62 8.03
N GLU A 361 28.35 -23.77 8.42
CA GLU A 361 29.73 -24.15 8.70
C GLU A 361 30.00 -24.03 10.22
N PRO A 362 30.68 -24.98 10.88
CA PRO A 362 30.97 -24.87 12.29
C PRO A 362 32.05 -23.79 12.52
N GLY A 363 31.69 -22.71 13.25
CA GLY A 363 32.66 -21.70 13.70
C GLY A 363 32.40 -20.25 13.25
N ASP A 364 31.29 -19.96 12.57
CA ASP A 364 30.98 -18.60 12.11
C ASP A 364 30.51 -17.66 13.26
N PRO A 365 31.23 -16.57 13.59
CA PRO A 365 30.96 -15.71 14.74
C PRO A 365 29.66 -14.91 14.66
N GLU A 366 29.06 -14.74 13.47
CA GLU A 366 27.81 -13.97 13.31
C GLU A 366 26.57 -14.69 13.89
N PHE A 367 26.71 -15.98 14.26
CA PHE A 367 25.66 -16.77 14.92
C PHE A 367 25.87 -16.92 16.44
N LEU A 368 26.45 -15.92 17.10
CA LEU A 368 26.53 -15.89 18.57
C LEU A 368 25.16 -15.58 19.20
N VAL A 369 24.36 -16.63 19.39
CA VAL A 369 23.17 -16.60 20.25
C VAL A 369 23.62 -16.23 21.66
N ARG A 370 23.14 -15.11 22.22
CA ARG A 370 23.46 -14.69 23.59
C ARG A 370 22.97 -15.72 24.60
N THR A 371 23.87 -16.54 25.11
CA THR A 371 23.60 -17.49 26.20
C THR A 371 23.88 -16.83 27.55
N LYS A 372 22.97 -16.94 28.52
CA LYS A 372 23.23 -16.55 29.92
C LYS A 372 23.24 -17.81 30.79
N VAL A 373 24.38 -18.08 31.45
CA VAL A 373 24.55 -19.24 32.33
C VAL A 373 24.08 -18.83 33.73
N LEU A 374 23.06 -19.51 34.26
CA LEU A 374 22.52 -19.24 35.60
C LEU A 374 22.87 -20.33 36.64
N ASN A 375 23.14 -21.60 36.24
CA ASN A 375 23.70 -22.62 37.16
C ASN A 375 24.34 -23.83 36.44
N LYS A 376 25.23 -24.58 37.11
CA LYS A 376 26.13 -25.65 36.61
C LYS A 376 25.47 -26.86 35.91
N LYS A 377 24.13 -26.95 35.85
CA LYS A 377 23.41 -28.08 35.23
C LYS A 377 22.31 -27.68 34.24
N LYS A 378 22.06 -26.38 34.04
CA LYS A 378 20.92 -25.87 33.24
C LYS A 378 21.39 -24.66 32.41
N HIS A 379 21.39 -24.81 31.09
CA HIS A 379 21.73 -23.72 30.16
C HIS A 379 20.44 -23.11 29.61
N PHE A 380 20.34 -21.78 29.62
CA PHE A 380 19.16 -21.05 29.17
C PHE A 380 19.44 -20.40 27.81
N LEU A 381 18.50 -20.60 26.86
CA LEU A 381 18.47 -19.85 25.60
C LEU A 381 17.25 -18.93 25.63
N GLN A 382 17.48 -17.62 25.74
CA GLN A 382 16.40 -16.64 25.70
C GLN A 382 16.18 -16.21 24.25
N VAL A 383 15.04 -16.61 23.69
CA VAL A 383 14.68 -16.33 22.29
C VAL A 383 13.55 -15.31 22.28
N GLY A 384 13.84 -14.09 22.78
CA GLY A 384 12.89 -12.98 22.86
C GLY A 384 12.12 -12.86 24.18
N VAL A 385 11.29 -11.82 24.29
CA VAL A 385 10.55 -11.47 25.51
C VAL A 385 9.36 -12.44 25.70
N GLY A 386 9.40 -13.26 26.75
CA GLY A 386 8.30 -14.16 27.15
C GLY A 386 8.51 -15.67 26.93
N PHE A 387 9.67 -16.11 26.44
CA PHE A 387 9.96 -17.52 26.17
C PHE A 387 11.36 -17.95 26.66
N ASP A 388 11.42 -19.05 27.41
CA ASP A 388 12.65 -19.70 27.83
C ASP A 388 12.76 -21.08 27.16
N LEU A 389 13.75 -21.28 26.29
CA LEU A 389 14.01 -22.57 25.65
C LEU A 389 15.04 -23.35 26.47
N TYR A 390 14.67 -24.56 26.91
CA TYR A 390 15.51 -25.40 27.74
C TYR A 390 16.26 -26.45 26.94
N ILE A 391 17.61 -26.38 26.95
CA ILE A 391 18.48 -27.37 26.31
C ILE A 391 19.29 -28.08 27.40
N ASN A 392 19.12 -29.41 27.51
CA ASN A 392 19.86 -30.22 28.47
C ASN A 392 21.29 -30.46 27.98
N ALA A 393 22.25 -29.69 28.52
CA ALA A 393 23.64 -29.71 28.07
C ALA A 393 24.38 -31.05 28.27
N LYS A 394 23.89 -31.96 29.12
CA LYS A 394 24.56 -33.27 29.32
C LYS A 394 24.29 -34.30 28.21
N LYS A 395 23.25 -34.12 27.38
CA LYS A 395 22.86 -35.11 26.35
C LYS A 395 22.98 -34.61 24.90
N GLY A 396 23.39 -33.36 24.69
CA GLY A 396 23.43 -32.77 23.35
C GLY A 396 22.04 -32.69 22.68
N ILE A 397 22.02 -32.52 21.36
CA ILE A 397 20.82 -32.28 20.53
C ILE A 397 19.83 -33.48 20.52
N ALA A 398 20.23 -34.63 21.07
CA ALA A 398 19.38 -35.81 21.23
C ALA A 398 18.89 -35.94 22.69
N GLY A 399 17.77 -35.27 22.98
CA GLY A 399 17.10 -35.37 24.27
C GLY A 399 15.78 -34.61 24.28
N THR A 400 14.92 -34.94 25.25
CA THR A 400 13.68 -34.20 25.52
C THR A 400 14.01 -32.76 25.93
N SER A 401 13.62 -31.81 25.09
CA SER A 401 13.62 -30.37 25.39
C SER A 401 12.36 -30.01 26.15
N LEU A 402 12.45 -29.01 27.03
CA LEU A 402 11.29 -28.44 27.72
C LEU A 402 10.99 -27.10 27.06
N LEU A 403 9.78 -26.95 26.52
CA LEU A 403 9.30 -25.70 25.97
C LEU A 403 8.37 -25.05 27.00
N ARG A 404 8.74 -23.87 27.49
CA ARG A 404 7.89 -23.08 28.39
C ARG A 404 7.16 -22.00 27.61
N LEU A 405 5.83 -22.05 27.63
CA LEU A 405 4.94 -21.07 26.99
C LEU A 405 4.15 -20.37 28.11
N GLY A 406 4.61 -19.19 28.54
CA GLY A 406 4.02 -18.51 29.69
C GLY A 406 4.20 -19.30 30.99
N LYS A 407 3.10 -19.71 31.64
CA LYS A 407 3.11 -20.53 32.87
C LYS A 407 3.10 -22.05 32.62
N SER A 408 2.91 -22.48 31.38
CA SER A 408 2.77 -23.90 31.02
C SER A 408 4.07 -24.47 30.47
N GLU A 409 4.37 -25.72 30.82
CA GLU A 409 5.58 -26.43 30.41
C GLU A 409 5.23 -27.68 29.60
N LEU A 410 5.85 -27.85 28.43
CA LEU A 410 5.63 -28.98 27.54
C LEU A 410 6.94 -29.73 27.29
N GLN A 411 6.97 -31.03 27.55
CA GLN A 411 8.09 -31.89 27.16
C GLN A 411 7.97 -32.25 25.68
N VAL A 412 9.01 -31.93 24.91
CA VAL A 412 9.07 -32.24 23.48
C VAL A 412 10.32 -33.08 23.19
N PRO A 413 10.21 -34.18 22.41
CA PRO A 413 11.27 -35.17 22.30
C PRO A 413 12.50 -34.76 21.48
N ASN A 414 12.55 -33.55 20.90
CA ASN A 414 13.63 -33.07 20.03
C ASN A 414 13.71 -31.52 20.03
N PRO A 415 14.84 -30.92 19.57
CA PRO A 415 15.04 -29.46 19.57
C PRO A 415 13.97 -28.74 18.76
N VAL A 416 13.48 -27.64 19.33
CA VAL A 416 12.47 -26.76 18.72
C VAL A 416 13.13 -25.43 18.37
N PHE A 417 13.02 -25.01 17.11
CA PHE A 417 13.41 -23.67 16.69
C PHE A 417 12.17 -22.81 16.54
N VAL A 418 12.24 -21.55 16.98
CA VAL A 418 11.15 -20.59 16.79
C VAL A 418 11.65 -19.46 15.90
N TYR A 419 10.98 -19.24 14.79
CA TYR A 419 11.27 -18.15 13.85
C TYR A 419 10.09 -17.19 13.85
N LYS A 420 10.38 -15.89 13.83
CA LYS A 420 9.36 -14.86 13.80
C LYS A 420 9.45 -14.09 12.49
N ASP A 421 8.39 -14.17 11.70
CA ASP A 421 8.27 -13.44 10.44
C ASP A 421 6.94 -12.68 10.43
N ASN A 422 7.00 -11.37 10.20
CA ASN A 422 5.84 -10.50 10.04
C ASN A 422 4.75 -10.66 11.13
N GLY A 423 5.16 -10.74 12.39
CA GLY A 423 4.25 -10.84 13.54
C GLY A 423 3.59 -12.21 13.72
N ARG A 424 3.95 -13.22 12.92
CA ARG A 424 3.55 -14.61 13.10
C ARG A 424 4.73 -15.42 13.60
N GLU A 425 4.47 -16.26 14.59
CA GLU A 425 5.46 -17.12 15.21
C GLU A 425 5.35 -18.54 14.62
N TRP A 426 6.50 -19.08 14.22
CA TRP A 426 6.61 -20.38 13.57
C TRP A 426 7.43 -21.30 14.45
N VAL A 427 6.90 -22.48 14.73
CA VAL A 427 7.58 -23.53 15.49
C VAL A 427 8.09 -24.59 14.52
N PHE A 428 9.38 -24.88 14.58
CA PHE A 428 10.02 -25.96 13.84
C PHE A 428 10.28 -27.10 14.79
N VAL A 429 9.64 -28.24 14.54
CA VAL A 429 9.89 -29.47 15.28
C VAL A 429 10.67 -30.42 14.41
N VAL A 430 11.85 -30.82 14.88
CA VAL A 430 12.66 -31.86 14.23
C VAL A 430 12.16 -33.21 14.72
N ILE A 431 11.52 -34.02 13.88
CA ILE A 431 11.12 -35.40 14.27
C ILE A 431 12.06 -36.40 13.60
N THR A 432 12.59 -37.32 14.40
CA THR A 432 13.44 -38.42 13.95
C THR A 432 12.71 -39.75 14.13
N SER A 433 12.45 -40.46 13.03
CA SER A 433 11.81 -41.79 13.07
C SER A 433 12.83 -42.89 13.43
N LYS A 434 12.42 -43.83 14.30
CA LYS A 434 13.31 -44.87 14.85
C LYS A 434 13.42 -46.16 14.01
N GLN A 435 12.51 -46.46 13.08
CA GLN A 435 12.40 -47.87 12.61
C GLN A 435 12.68 -48.20 11.14
N LYS A 436 12.78 -47.27 10.19
CA LYS A 436 13.40 -47.53 8.87
C LYS A 436 13.52 -46.20 8.13
N GLU A 437 14.77 -45.88 7.80
CA GLU A 437 15.22 -44.70 7.06
C GLU A 437 15.07 -43.34 7.76
N ARG A 438 16.21 -42.68 7.90
CA ARG A 438 16.42 -41.46 8.71
C ARG A 438 15.98 -40.24 7.93
N THR A 439 14.68 -40.10 7.75
CA THR A 439 14.07 -38.87 7.22
C THR A 439 14.02 -37.84 8.34
N ILE A 440 14.69 -36.70 8.14
CA ILE A 440 14.49 -35.51 8.99
C ILE A 440 13.35 -34.73 8.33
N SER A 441 12.19 -34.75 8.97
CA SER A 441 11.03 -34.01 8.50
C SER A 441 10.92 -32.71 9.27
N PHE A 442 10.84 -31.58 8.56
CA PHE A 442 10.56 -30.28 9.15
C PHE A 442 9.07 -30.03 9.09
N TYR A 443 8.43 -29.97 10.26
CA TYR A 443 7.04 -29.56 10.38
C TYR A 443 6.99 -28.11 10.86
N TRP A 444 6.19 -27.29 10.17
CA TRP A 444 5.96 -25.90 10.56
C TRP A 444 4.46 -25.63 10.67
N ARG A 445 4.05 -24.88 11.70
CA ARG A 445 2.67 -24.41 11.86
C ARG A 445 2.69 -22.98 12.41
N PRO A 446 1.78 -22.10 11.97
CA PRO A 446 1.58 -20.83 12.65
C PRO A 446 1.02 -21.08 14.06
N LEU A 447 1.61 -20.43 15.08
CA LEU A 447 1.31 -20.65 16.51
C LEU A 447 -0.14 -20.35 16.94
N THR A 448 -0.99 -19.88 16.03
CA THR A 448 -2.39 -19.54 16.29
C THR A 448 -3.37 -20.72 16.14
N LYS A 449 -2.89 -21.96 15.96
CA LYS A 449 -3.72 -23.18 15.84
C LYS A 449 -3.12 -24.42 16.50
#